data_AF-A0A848Y8C5-F1
#
_entry.id   AF-A0A848Y8C5-F1
#
_cell.length_a   1.000
_cell.length_b   1.000
_cell.length_c   1.000
_cell.angle_alpha   90.00
_cell.angle_beta   90.00
_cell.angle_gamma   90.00
#
_symmetry.space_group_name_H-M   'P 1'
#
loop_
_entity.id
_entity.type
_entity.pdbx_description
1 polymer ?
#
loop_
_entity_poly.entity_id
_entity_poly.type
_entity_poly.pdbx_seq_one_letter_code
_entity_poly.pdbx_strand_id
1 'polypeptide(L)'
;MKQSAPHSNGTLATASGPERSMGALPEQTIVFLGALLTWALFVALKGPAGWQEMRSSGLADSDAVMRLAQIRDFLSGQSFYDLTQHRMNAPFGLEMHWSRLIDVPIAALIILGNLLLGPGYGEPFAMTVWPMLIFLPALVSICFICREIGGMGAVLPALVFTIASPRILAFSPGQIDHHNVQIMLCLVLAACVVASQRLPKASAAAGAVVALTLSIGLESIAYALICVAWYPILWIIKGQERMPQMAYFGLGLFASTLVLAFGLHAPASGFSAACDVFS
;
A
#
# COMPACT_ATOMS: atom_id res chain seq x y z
N MET A 1 57.62 -50.91 51.33
CA MET A 1 56.80 -49.77 51.82
C MET A 1 57.09 -48.58 50.92
N LYS A 2 56.16 -47.87 50.26
CA LYS A 2 54.70 -47.94 50.12
C LYS A 2 54.40 -47.30 48.75
N GLN A 3 53.46 -47.87 48.01
CA GLN A 3 52.84 -47.29 46.81
C GLN A 3 52.09 -46.00 47.18
N SER A 4 52.16 -44.97 46.35
CA SER A 4 51.27 -43.80 46.40
C SER A 4 50.37 -43.79 45.16
N ALA A 5 49.07 -44.03 45.39
CA ALA A 5 48.00 -43.92 44.40
C ALA A 5 47.60 -42.44 44.20
N PRO A 6 47.11 -42.05 43.02
CA PRO A 6 46.50 -40.74 42.82
C PRO A 6 45.01 -40.76 43.21
N HIS A 7 44.60 -39.73 43.96
CA HIS A 7 43.21 -39.43 44.32
C HIS A 7 42.42 -38.95 43.09
N SER A 8 41.34 -39.65 42.75
CA SER A 8 40.33 -39.19 41.80
C SER A 8 39.31 -38.29 42.50
N ASN A 9 39.34 -36.98 42.24
CA ASN A 9 38.24 -36.08 42.60
C ASN A 9 37.12 -36.21 41.58
N GLY A 10 36.01 -36.84 41.99
CA GLY A 10 34.77 -36.86 41.23
C GLY A 10 34.11 -35.49 41.22
N THR A 11 34.07 -34.84 40.06
CA THR A 11 33.24 -33.66 39.83
C THR A 11 31.84 -34.15 39.44
N LEU A 12 30.87 -33.94 40.33
CA LEU A 12 29.45 -34.12 40.05
C LEU A 12 29.03 -33.13 38.96
N ALA A 13 28.83 -33.63 37.74
CA ALA A 13 28.19 -32.88 36.67
C ALA A 13 26.71 -32.67 37.05
N THR A 14 26.36 -31.43 37.40
CA THR A 14 24.96 -31.00 37.46
C THR A 14 24.43 -30.94 36.04
N ALA A 15 23.62 -31.94 35.66
CA ALA A 15 22.88 -31.92 34.41
C ALA A 15 21.86 -30.76 34.47
N SER A 16 22.17 -29.64 33.81
CA SER A 16 21.18 -28.63 33.48
C SER A 16 20.24 -29.23 32.43
N GLY A 17 19.02 -29.57 32.86
CA GLY A 17 17.95 -29.94 31.94
C GLY A 17 17.68 -28.78 30.95
N PRO A 18 17.22 -29.06 29.73
CA PRO A 18 16.92 -28.00 28.78
C PRO A 18 15.76 -27.17 29.32
N GLU A 19 16.04 -25.92 29.70
CA GLU A 19 15.00 -24.91 29.84
C GLU A 19 14.26 -24.82 28.52
N ARG A 20 13.03 -25.32 28.51
CA ARG A 20 12.12 -25.19 27.38
C ARG A 20 11.72 -23.71 27.34
N SER A 21 12.55 -22.87 26.72
CA SER A 21 12.16 -21.49 26.43
C SER A 21 10.88 -21.59 25.62
N MET A 22 9.76 -21.10 26.14
CA MET A 22 8.58 -20.82 25.32
C MET A 22 9.08 -19.97 24.16
N GLY A 23 9.13 -20.56 22.97
CA GLY A 23 9.77 -19.93 21.82
C GLY A 23 9.13 -18.57 21.57
N ALA A 24 9.91 -17.49 21.76
CA ALA A 24 9.46 -16.16 21.41
C ALA A 24 9.06 -16.15 19.93
N LEU A 25 7.94 -15.50 19.61
CA LEU A 25 7.50 -15.36 18.22
C LEU A 25 8.59 -14.66 17.40
N PRO A 26 8.78 -15.03 16.12
CA PRO A 26 9.68 -14.29 15.24
C PRO A 26 9.34 -12.80 15.19
N GLU A 27 10.35 -11.94 15.15
CA GLU A 27 10.15 -10.48 15.12
C GLU A 27 9.22 -10.03 14.00
N GLN A 28 9.32 -10.65 12.82
CA GLN A 28 8.46 -10.36 11.67
C GLN A 28 6.98 -10.63 11.99
N THR A 29 6.69 -11.70 12.73
CA THR A 29 5.35 -12.03 13.19
C THR A 29 4.85 -10.98 14.17
N ILE A 30 5.68 -10.53 15.11
CA ILE A 30 5.33 -9.48 16.07
C ILE A 30 5.01 -8.16 15.35
N VAL A 31 5.84 -7.78 14.37
CA VAL A 31 5.64 -6.59 13.53
C VAL A 31 4.30 -6.65 12.80
N PHE A 32 4.02 -7.77 12.13
CA PHE A 32 2.78 -7.95 11.39
C PHE A 32 1.56 -7.95 12.30
N LEU A 33 1.62 -8.64 13.43
CA LEU A 33 0.54 -8.64 14.43
C LEU A 33 0.32 -7.23 15.01
N GLY A 34 1.37 -6.47 15.25
CA GLY A 34 1.26 -5.07 15.70
C GLY A 34 0.49 -4.22 14.68
N ALA A 35 0.88 -4.28 13.40
CA ALA A 35 0.16 -3.60 12.32
C ALA A 35 -1.31 -4.06 12.21
N LEU A 36 -1.56 -5.37 12.29
CA LEU A 36 -2.90 -5.95 12.21
C LEU A 36 -3.78 -5.51 13.38
N LEU A 37 -3.25 -5.50 14.61
CA LEU A 37 -3.98 -5.05 15.79
C LEU A 37 -4.29 -3.55 15.72
N THR A 38 -3.35 -2.72 15.29
CA THR A 38 -3.60 -1.29 15.07
C THR A 38 -4.65 -1.06 13.99
N TRP A 39 -4.58 -1.79 12.89
CA TRP A 39 -5.59 -1.76 11.83
C TRP A 39 -6.97 -2.19 12.35
N ALA A 40 -7.05 -3.30 13.07
CA ALA A 40 -8.30 -3.80 13.63
C ALA A 40 -8.90 -2.80 14.63
N LEU A 41 -8.07 -2.16 15.46
CA LEU A 41 -8.52 -1.08 16.34
C LEU A 41 -9.04 0.12 15.55
N PHE A 42 -8.35 0.52 14.49
CA PHE A 42 -8.82 1.59 13.61
C PHE A 42 -10.18 1.27 12.99
N VAL A 43 -10.35 0.05 12.46
CA VAL A 43 -11.64 -0.44 11.93
C VAL A 43 -12.72 -0.45 13.00
N ALA A 44 -12.41 -0.92 14.21
CA ALA A 44 -13.38 -0.97 15.31
C ALA A 44 -13.83 0.43 15.75
N LEU A 45 -12.93 1.43 15.73
CA LEU A 45 -13.23 2.79 16.15
C LEU A 45 -13.90 3.63 15.06
N LYS A 46 -13.47 3.50 13.79
CA LYS A 46 -13.95 4.32 12.67
C LYS A 46 -15.08 3.66 11.88
N GLY A 47 -15.09 2.33 11.79
CA GLY A 47 -16.03 1.56 10.99
C GLY A 47 -17.50 1.79 11.36
N PRO A 48 -17.92 1.63 12.64
CA PRO A 48 -19.33 1.80 13.01
C PRO A 48 -19.87 3.22 12.75
N ALA A 49 -19.12 4.25 13.14
CA ALA A 49 -19.50 5.64 12.94
C ALA A 49 -19.54 6.00 11.44
N GLY A 50 -18.50 5.60 10.69
CA GLY A 50 -18.46 5.84 9.25
C GLY A 50 -19.55 5.07 8.49
N TRP A 51 -19.85 3.84 8.88
CA TRP A 51 -20.97 3.09 8.31
C TRP A 51 -22.31 3.82 8.49
N GLN A 52 -22.55 4.32 9.71
CA GLN A 52 -23.75 5.09 10.00
C GLN A 52 -23.81 6.37 9.16
N GLU A 53 -22.70 7.11 9.07
CA GLU A 53 -22.58 8.34 8.29
C GLU A 53 -22.81 8.11 6.79
N MET A 54 -22.19 7.06 6.22
CA MET A 54 -22.35 6.70 4.80
C MET A 54 -23.78 6.29 4.46
N ARG A 55 -24.54 5.78 5.44
CA ARG A 55 -25.95 5.45 5.29
C ARG A 55 -26.89 6.65 5.44
N SER A 56 -26.51 7.68 6.20
CA SER A 56 -27.39 8.81 6.51
C SER A 56 -27.11 10.03 5.65
N SER A 57 -25.84 10.40 5.55
CA SER A 57 -25.39 11.71 5.04
C SER A 57 -24.66 11.58 3.71
N GLY A 58 -24.07 10.40 3.44
CA GLY A 58 -23.28 10.16 2.25
C GLY A 58 -21.90 10.82 2.30
N LEU A 59 -21.40 11.24 1.14
CA LEU A 59 -20.06 11.83 0.99
C LEU A 59 -20.10 13.34 1.12
N ALA A 60 -19.13 13.91 1.85
CA ALA A 60 -18.96 15.36 1.98
C ALA A 60 -17.85 15.94 1.08
N ASP A 61 -16.85 15.12 0.74
CA ASP A 61 -15.71 15.51 -0.08
C ASP A 61 -16.07 15.51 -1.57
N SER A 62 -15.71 16.57 -2.31
CA SER A 62 -16.08 16.73 -3.72
C SER A 62 -15.46 15.66 -4.61
N ASP A 63 -14.21 15.27 -4.33
CA ASP A 63 -13.48 14.32 -5.15
C ASP A 63 -14.05 12.92 -4.94
N ALA A 64 -14.37 12.57 -3.69
CA ALA A 64 -15.09 11.35 -3.37
C ALA A 64 -16.47 11.29 -4.05
N VAL A 65 -17.23 12.39 -4.04
CA VAL A 65 -18.54 12.46 -4.73
C VAL A 65 -18.38 12.22 -6.23
N MET A 66 -17.41 12.90 -6.85
CA MET A 66 -17.10 12.74 -8.27
C MET A 66 -16.66 11.30 -8.59
N ARG A 67 -15.82 10.71 -7.74
CA ARG A 67 -15.35 9.33 -7.88
C ARG A 67 -16.52 8.36 -7.85
N LEU A 68 -17.46 8.55 -6.93
CA LEU A 68 -18.67 7.72 -6.86
C LEU A 68 -19.53 7.87 -8.12
N ALA A 69 -19.66 9.08 -8.68
CA ALA A 69 -20.37 9.30 -9.94
C ALA A 69 -19.72 8.51 -11.09
N GLN A 70 -18.39 8.59 -11.21
CA GLN A 70 -17.62 7.86 -12.22
C GLN A 70 -17.74 6.33 -12.08
N ILE A 71 -17.82 5.81 -10.84
CA ILE A 71 -18.03 4.38 -10.56
C ILE A 71 -19.46 3.95 -10.91
N ARG A 72 -20.46 4.77 -10.58
CA ARG A 72 -21.86 4.51 -10.94
C ARG A 72 -22.04 4.42 -12.45
N ASP A 73 -21.42 5.35 -13.19
CA ASP A 73 -21.46 5.36 -14.64
C ASP A 73 -20.83 4.10 -15.23
N PHE A 74 -19.67 3.67 -14.70
CA PHE A 74 -19.04 2.40 -15.06
C PHE A 74 -19.95 1.19 -14.79
N LEU A 75 -20.53 1.11 -13.59
CA LEU A 75 -21.48 0.05 -13.24
C LEU A 75 -22.75 0.08 -14.10
N SER A 76 -23.12 1.23 -14.64
CA SER A 76 -24.24 1.40 -15.58
C SER A 76 -23.92 1.09 -17.04
N GLY A 77 -22.68 0.69 -17.35
CA GLY A 77 -22.27 0.28 -18.69
C GLY A 77 -21.38 1.26 -19.45
N GLN A 78 -20.90 2.35 -18.83
CA GLN A 78 -19.85 3.17 -19.43
C GLN A 78 -18.59 2.32 -19.66
N SER A 79 -17.95 2.50 -20.82
CA SER A 79 -16.76 1.73 -21.18
C SER A 79 -15.64 1.89 -20.15
N PHE A 80 -14.86 0.83 -19.94
CA PHE A 80 -13.67 0.89 -19.09
C PHE A 80 -12.71 1.99 -19.55
N TYR A 81 -12.53 2.16 -20.85
CA TYR A 81 -11.63 3.16 -21.43
C TYR A 81 -12.24 4.56 -21.56
N ASP A 82 -13.52 4.71 -21.25
CA ASP A 82 -14.18 6.02 -21.27
C ASP A 82 -14.16 6.61 -19.86
N LEU A 83 -13.31 7.61 -19.65
CA LEU A 83 -13.18 8.37 -18.40
C LEU A 83 -13.97 9.68 -18.43
N THR A 84 -14.80 9.90 -19.45
CA THR A 84 -15.55 11.15 -19.61
C THR A 84 -16.68 11.23 -18.59
N GLN A 85 -16.72 12.33 -17.84
CA GLN A 85 -17.87 12.73 -17.03
C GLN A 85 -18.77 13.64 -17.87
N HIS A 86 -19.74 13.04 -18.55
CA HIS A 86 -20.64 13.75 -19.48
C HIS A 86 -21.54 14.81 -18.83
N ARG A 87 -21.72 14.72 -17.51
CA ARG A 87 -22.51 15.68 -16.72
C ARG A 87 -21.72 16.93 -16.36
N MET A 88 -20.40 16.90 -16.53
CA MET A 88 -19.51 18.04 -16.33
C MET A 88 -19.19 18.69 -17.67
N ASN A 89 -19.02 20.01 -17.67
CA ASN A 89 -18.71 20.78 -18.89
C ASN A 89 -19.67 20.47 -20.06
N ALA A 90 -20.97 20.34 -19.75
CA ALA A 90 -21.98 20.02 -20.74
C ALA A 90 -22.09 21.15 -21.80
N PRO A 91 -22.28 20.82 -23.09
CA PRO A 91 -22.54 19.49 -23.64
C PRO A 91 -21.28 18.69 -24.01
N PHE A 92 -20.08 19.24 -23.79
CA PHE A 92 -18.83 18.66 -24.27
C PHE A 92 -18.34 17.47 -23.43
N GLY A 93 -18.67 17.44 -22.14
CA GLY A 93 -18.10 16.49 -21.20
C GLY A 93 -16.75 16.97 -20.66
N LEU A 94 -16.30 16.33 -19.57
CA LEU A 94 -14.95 16.50 -19.04
C LEU A 94 -14.27 15.13 -18.92
N GLU A 95 -13.16 14.93 -19.61
CA GLU A 95 -12.34 13.73 -19.45
C GLU A 95 -11.61 13.79 -18.10
N MET A 96 -11.84 12.79 -17.25
CA MET A 96 -11.16 12.71 -15.96
C MET A 96 -9.78 12.09 -16.13
N HIS A 97 -8.78 12.68 -15.50
CA HIS A 97 -7.42 12.11 -15.41
C HIS A 97 -7.34 10.91 -14.43
N TRP A 98 -8.46 10.53 -13.82
CA TRP A 98 -8.54 9.47 -12.82
C TRP A 98 -8.64 8.07 -13.43
N SER A 99 -7.71 7.21 -13.03
CA SER A 99 -7.62 5.83 -13.52
C SER A 99 -8.75 4.92 -13.02
N ARG A 100 -9.23 4.02 -13.91
CA ARG A 100 -10.13 2.90 -13.55
C ARG A 100 -9.54 1.90 -12.57
N LEU A 101 -8.23 1.92 -12.33
CA LEU A 101 -7.57 1.05 -11.35
C LEU A 101 -8.16 1.19 -9.93
N ILE A 102 -8.68 2.38 -9.60
CA ILE A 102 -9.32 2.66 -8.32
C ILE A 102 -10.81 2.33 -8.37
N ASP A 103 -11.46 2.63 -9.50
CA ASP A 103 -12.90 2.43 -9.67
C ASP A 103 -13.29 0.95 -9.60
N VAL A 104 -12.54 0.06 -10.26
CA VAL A 104 -12.85 -1.38 -10.35
C VAL A 104 -12.96 -2.06 -8.98
N PRO A 105 -11.98 -1.95 -8.07
CA PRO A 105 -12.07 -2.62 -6.78
C PRO A 105 -13.16 -1.99 -5.88
N ILE A 106 -13.43 -0.68 -5.98
CA ILE A 106 -14.55 -0.07 -5.26
C ILE A 106 -15.88 -0.57 -5.83
N ALA A 107 -16.03 -0.65 -7.15
CA ALA A 107 -17.21 -1.22 -7.80
C ALA A 107 -17.45 -2.68 -7.37
N ALA A 108 -16.39 -3.47 -7.25
CA ALA A 108 -16.47 -4.84 -6.73
C ALA A 108 -16.97 -4.87 -5.28
N LEU A 109 -16.52 -3.94 -4.42
CA LEU A 109 -17.04 -3.79 -3.06
C LEU A 109 -18.52 -3.36 -3.05
N ILE A 110 -18.96 -2.53 -3.98
CA ILE A 110 -20.39 -2.15 -4.11
C ILE A 110 -21.23 -3.38 -4.42
N ILE A 111 -20.81 -4.17 -5.41
CA ILE A 111 -21.50 -5.41 -5.78
C ILE A 111 -21.53 -6.38 -4.59
N LEU A 112 -20.40 -6.56 -3.92
CA LEU A 112 -20.30 -7.43 -2.74
C LEU A 112 -21.19 -6.96 -1.60
N GLY A 113 -21.22 -5.65 -1.30
CA GLY A 113 -22.08 -5.08 -0.27
C GLY A 113 -23.56 -5.30 -0.56
N ASN A 114 -23.98 -5.13 -1.81
CA ASN A 114 -25.35 -5.45 -2.22
C ASN A 114 -25.67 -6.95 -2.09
N LEU A 115 -24.70 -7.83 -2.40
CA LEU A 115 -24.87 -9.28 -2.26
C LEU A 115 -24.99 -9.72 -0.79
N LEU A 116 -24.17 -9.16 0.10
CA LEU A 116 -24.10 -9.57 1.50
C LEU A 116 -25.20 -8.95 2.38
N LEU A 117 -25.55 -7.69 2.13
CA LEU A 117 -26.41 -6.88 3.01
C LEU A 117 -27.77 -6.55 2.39
N GLY A 118 -27.93 -6.79 1.09
CA GLY A 118 -29.15 -6.51 0.32
C GLY A 118 -29.03 -5.26 -0.57
N PRO A 119 -29.98 -5.06 -1.51
CA PRO A 119 -29.97 -3.93 -2.42
C PRO A 119 -29.94 -2.58 -1.70
N GLY A 120 -29.10 -1.66 -2.18
CA GLY A 120 -28.95 -0.31 -1.63
C GLY A 120 -27.88 -0.17 -0.54
N TYR A 121 -27.28 -1.28 -0.10
CA TYR A 121 -26.18 -1.26 0.87
C TYR A 121 -24.78 -1.29 0.26
N GLY A 122 -24.67 -1.52 -1.06
CA GLY A 122 -23.40 -1.61 -1.76
C GLY A 122 -22.53 -0.36 -1.63
N GLU A 123 -23.05 0.82 -1.91
CA GLU A 123 -22.27 2.05 -1.84
C GLU A 123 -21.82 2.39 -0.41
N PRO A 124 -22.70 2.42 0.61
CA PRO A 124 -22.26 2.66 1.99
C PRO A 124 -21.21 1.65 2.45
N PHE A 125 -21.33 0.40 2.00
CA PHE A 125 -20.37 -0.65 2.31
C PHE A 125 -19.01 -0.37 1.69
N ALA A 126 -18.96 -0.09 0.38
CA ALA A 126 -17.72 0.22 -0.31
C ALA A 126 -17.05 1.48 0.26
N MET A 127 -17.81 2.55 0.48
CA MET A 127 -17.29 3.81 1.03
C MET A 127 -16.74 3.68 2.45
N THR A 128 -17.27 2.73 3.23
CA THR A 128 -16.76 2.43 4.56
C THR A 128 -15.51 1.54 4.48
N VAL A 129 -15.59 0.43 3.76
CA VAL A 129 -14.58 -0.64 3.76
C VAL A 129 -13.33 -0.27 2.98
N TRP A 130 -13.47 0.35 1.80
CA TRP A 130 -12.35 0.67 0.91
C TRP A 130 -11.19 1.39 1.61
N PRO A 131 -11.37 2.60 2.18
CA PRO A 131 -10.25 3.35 2.73
C PRO A 131 -9.59 2.62 3.91
N MET A 132 -10.37 1.92 4.72
CA MET A 132 -9.85 1.12 5.82
C MET A 132 -9.04 -0.09 5.33
N LEU A 133 -9.45 -0.73 4.22
CA LEU A 133 -8.72 -1.84 3.63
C LEU A 133 -7.33 -1.40 3.12
N ILE A 134 -7.25 -0.22 2.50
CA ILE A 134 -5.99 0.36 1.99
C ILE A 134 -5.02 0.71 3.14
N PHE A 135 -5.52 0.98 4.34
CA PHE A 135 -4.68 1.33 5.48
C PHE A 135 -3.78 0.18 5.97
N LEU A 136 -4.22 -1.07 5.84
CA LEU A 136 -3.45 -2.23 6.32
C LEU A 136 -2.07 -2.34 5.64
N PRO A 137 -1.94 -2.37 4.29
CA PRO A 137 -0.63 -2.41 3.64
C PRO A 137 0.22 -1.17 3.94
N ALA A 138 -0.40 -0.01 4.17
CA ALA A 138 0.32 1.18 4.62
C ALA A 138 0.96 0.97 6.01
N LEU A 139 0.20 0.45 6.98
CA LEU A 139 0.70 0.13 8.32
C LEU A 139 1.80 -0.93 8.30
N VAL A 140 1.62 -2.01 7.53
CA VAL A 140 2.64 -3.05 7.38
C VAL A 140 3.94 -2.47 6.83
N SER A 141 3.84 -1.59 5.83
CA SER A 141 5.01 -0.91 5.24
C SER A 141 5.72 -0.01 6.25
N ILE A 142 4.97 0.79 7.02
CA ILE A 142 5.53 1.66 8.08
C ILE A 142 6.29 0.82 9.11
N CYS A 143 5.65 -0.22 9.65
CA CYS A 143 6.29 -1.04 10.67
C CYS A 143 7.53 -1.76 10.13
N PHE A 144 7.48 -2.25 8.88
CA PHE A 144 8.63 -2.84 8.21
C PHE A 144 9.78 -1.84 8.08
N ILE A 145 9.53 -0.65 7.53
CA ILE A 145 10.55 0.40 7.33
C ILE A 145 11.20 0.77 8.67
N CYS A 146 10.40 1.08 9.69
CA CYS A 146 10.91 1.51 10.98
C CYS A 146 11.67 0.39 11.69
N ARG A 147 11.23 -0.87 11.56
CA ARG A 147 11.96 -2.02 12.10
C ARG A 147 13.30 -2.24 11.40
N GLU A 148 13.35 -2.10 10.08
CA GLU A 148 14.59 -2.28 9.32
C GLU A 148 15.63 -1.20 9.59
N ILE A 149 15.18 0.04 9.84
CA ILE A 149 16.08 1.19 10.06
C ILE A 149 16.44 1.34 11.55
N GLY A 150 15.46 1.22 12.44
CA GLY A 150 15.60 1.53 13.88
C GLY A 150 15.49 0.31 14.81
N GLY A 151 15.37 -0.91 14.27
CA GLY A 151 15.18 -2.12 15.05
C GLY A 151 13.78 -2.25 15.66
N MET A 152 13.57 -3.30 16.46
CA MET A 152 12.26 -3.60 17.05
C MET A 152 11.71 -2.49 17.95
N GLY A 153 12.58 -1.75 18.64
CA GLY A 153 12.18 -0.63 19.51
C GLY A 153 11.51 0.53 18.76
N ALA A 154 11.72 0.65 17.45
CA ALA A 154 11.15 1.73 16.63
C ALA A 154 9.70 1.46 16.18
N VAL A 155 9.21 0.21 16.28
CA VAL A 155 7.90 -0.20 15.74
C VAL A 155 6.75 0.45 16.52
N LEU A 156 6.79 0.41 17.85
CA LEU A 156 5.73 0.99 18.68
C LEU A 156 5.64 2.52 18.51
N PRO A 157 6.75 3.30 18.60
CA PRO A 157 6.73 4.72 18.26
C PRO A 157 6.15 5.00 16.87
N ALA A 158 6.53 4.22 15.85
CA ALA A 158 6.02 4.41 14.49
C ALA A 158 4.50 4.25 14.41
N LEU A 159 3.94 3.25 15.08
CA LEU A 159 2.49 3.06 15.18
C LEU A 159 1.80 4.23 15.90
N VAL A 160 2.36 4.69 17.03
CA VAL A 160 1.83 5.84 17.79
C VAL A 160 1.81 7.10 16.93
N PHE A 161 2.92 7.42 16.25
CA PHE A 161 2.98 8.59 15.37
C PHE A 161 2.07 8.47 14.15
N THR A 162 1.87 7.26 13.63
CA THR A 162 0.93 7.01 12.52
C THR A 162 -0.51 7.32 12.95
N ILE A 163 -0.92 6.86 14.14
CA ILE A 163 -2.25 7.12 14.70
C ILE A 163 -2.44 8.61 15.01
N ALA A 164 -1.40 9.29 15.50
CA ALA A 164 -1.43 10.71 15.81
C ALA A 164 -1.35 11.62 14.56
N SER A 165 -0.96 11.07 13.41
CA SER A 165 -0.78 11.85 12.18
C SER A 165 -2.12 12.29 11.60
N PRO A 166 -2.28 13.57 11.20
CA PRO A 166 -3.47 14.02 10.47
C PRO A 166 -3.71 13.23 9.17
N ARG A 167 -2.65 12.67 8.57
CA ARG A 167 -2.76 11.88 7.34
C ARG A 167 -3.54 10.57 7.52
N ILE A 168 -3.76 10.11 8.76
CA ILE A 168 -4.64 8.96 9.00
C ILE A 168 -6.07 9.20 8.51
N LEU A 169 -6.48 10.46 8.39
CA LEU A 169 -7.81 10.83 7.91
C LEU A 169 -8.04 10.41 6.45
N ALA A 170 -7.00 10.29 5.63
CA ALA A 170 -7.12 9.77 4.26
C ALA A 170 -7.64 8.32 4.19
N PHE A 171 -7.56 7.58 5.31
CA PHE A 171 -8.07 6.22 5.42
C PHE A 171 -9.40 6.13 6.17
N SER A 172 -10.03 7.26 6.45
CA SER A 172 -11.35 7.28 7.10
C SER A 172 -12.47 6.96 6.11
N PRO A 173 -13.60 6.38 6.56
CA PRO A 173 -14.78 6.16 5.73
C PRO A 173 -15.19 7.41 4.92
N GLY A 174 -15.59 7.18 3.67
CA GLY A 174 -15.93 8.23 2.71
C GLY A 174 -14.75 8.74 1.88
N GLN A 175 -13.51 8.50 2.29
CA GLN A 175 -12.31 8.87 1.50
C GLN A 175 -12.05 7.84 0.41
N ILE A 176 -12.85 7.87 -0.66
CA ILE A 176 -12.77 6.89 -1.75
C ILE A 176 -11.96 7.34 -2.95
N ASP A 177 -11.43 8.55 -2.92
CA ASP A 177 -10.54 9.01 -3.97
C ASP A 177 -9.13 8.35 -3.89
N HIS A 178 -8.32 8.55 -4.92
CA HIS A 178 -7.05 7.88 -5.16
C HIS A 178 -5.90 8.29 -4.23
N HIS A 179 -6.03 9.39 -3.50
CA HIS A 179 -5.01 9.86 -2.56
C HIS A 179 -4.61 8.80 -1.51
N ASN A 180 -5.56 8.01 -0.99
CA ASN A 180 -5.26 7.00 0.03
C ASN A 180 -4.37 5.86 -0.53
N VAL A 181 -4.56 5.51 -1.80
CA VAL A 181 -3.76 4.52 -2.52
C VAL A 181 -2.39 5.10 -2.82
N GLN A 182 -2.28 6.36 -3.24
CA GLN A 182 -0.97 6.99 -3.48
C GLN A 182 -0.13 7.08 -2.20
N ILE A 183 -0.73 7.44 -1.05
CA ILE A 183 -0.03 7.41 0.25
C ILE A 183 0.46 5.99 0.56
N MET A 184 -0.42 5.00 0.41
CA MET A 184 -0.08 3.60 0.63
C MET A 184 1.04 3.12 -0.29
N LEU A 185 0.97 3.42 -1.59
CA LEU A 185 1.99 3.06 -2.57
C LEU A 185 3.31 3.78 -2.33
N CYS A 186 3.30 5.03 -1.85
CA CYS A 186 4.52 5.72 -1.44
C CYS A 186 5.21 4.99 -0.27
N LEU A 187 4.44 4.49 0.70
CA LEU A 187 4.97 3.71 1.81
C LEU A 187 5.48 2.34 1.35
N VAL A 188 4.75 1.66 0.46
CA VAL A 188 5.20 0.40 -0.15
C VAL A 188 6.48 0.60 -0.96
N LEU A 189 6.59 1.71 -1.71
CA LEU A 189 7.77 2.07 -2.48
C LEU A 189 8.98 2.24 -1.55
N ALA A 190 8.83 3.00 -0.47
CA ALA A 190 9.88 3.16 0.55
C ALA A 190 10.27 1.81 1.18
N ALA A 191 9.30 0.94 1.49
CA ALA A 191 9.56 -0.41 2.00
C ALA A 191 10.36 -1.24 0.98
N CYS A 192 10.03 -1.19 -0.32
CA CYS A 192 10.78 -1.88 -1.37
C CYS A 192 12.22 -1.35 -1.48
N VAL A 193 12.42 -0.04 -1.39
CA VAL A 193 13.76 0.59 -1.39
C VAL A 193 14.59 0.11 -0.19
N VAL A 194 14.01 0.07 1.00
CA VAL A 194 14.68 -0.45 2.21
C VAL A 194 14.99 -1.95 2.07
N ALA A 195 14.02 -2.75 1.64
CA ALA A 195 14.22 -4.19 1.41
C ALA A 195 15.31 -4.48 0.37
N SER A 196 15.44 -3.62 -0.65
CA SER A 196 16.43 -3.78 -1.73
C SER A 196 17.89 -3.68 -1.27
N GLN A 197 18.14 -3.16 -0.06
CA GLN A 197 19.47 -3.12 0.53
C GLN A 197 19.99 -4.52 0.88
N ARG A 198 19.10 -5.46 1.21
CA ARG A 198 19.46 -6.86 1.50
C ARG A 198 19.05 -7.81 0.39
N LEU A 199 17.93 -7.55 -0.27
CA LEU A 199 17.38 -8.38 -1.34
C LEU A 199 17.24 -7.56 -2.64
N PRO A 200 18.25 -7.58 -3.54
CA PRO A 200 18.23 -6.71 -4.72
C PRO A 200 16.99 -6.83 -5.60
N LYS A 201 16.38 -8.02 -5.65
CA LYS A 201 15.14 -8.29 -6.39
C LYS A 201 13.94 -7.45 -5.93
N ALA A 202 13.94 -6.96 -4.69
CA ALA A 202 12.90 -6.05 -4.20
C ALA A 202 12.86 -4.72 -4.99
N SER A 203 13.95 -4.36 -5.67
CA SER A 203 13.99 -3.18 -6.55
C SER A 203 13.05 -3.34 -7.75
N ALA A 204 12.78 -4.57 -8.23
CA ALA A 204 11.78 -4.80 -9.27
C ALA A 204 10.37 -4.44 -8.80
N ALA A 205 10.04 -4.74 -7.54
CA ALA A 205 8.78 -4.31 -6.93
C ALA A 205 8.73 -2.79 -6.79
N ALA A 206 9.83 -2.12 -6.43
CA ALA A 206 9.90 -0.67 -6.43
C ALA A 206 9.60 -0.07 -7.81
N GLY A 207 10.19 -0.61 -8.88
CA GLY A 207 9.89 -0.20 -10.26
C GLY A 207 8.44 -0.42 -10.65
N ALA A 208 7.85 -1.54 -10.26
CA ALA A 208 6.44 -1.83 -10.49
C ALA A 208 5.50 -0.86 -9.75
N VAL A 209 5.83 -0.50 -8.50
CA VAL A 209 5.07 0.47 -7.71
C VAL A 209 5.15 1.88 -8.31
N VAL A 210 6.32 2.27 -8.84
CA VAL A 210 6.46 3.53 -9.58
C VAL A 210 5.56 3.55 -10.82
N ALA A 211 5.55 2.48 -11.62
CA ALA A 211 4.65 2.38 -12.77
C ALA A 211 3.16 2.46 -12.34
N LEU A 212 2.80 1.76 -11.27
CA LEU A 212 1.44 1.70 -10.76
C LEU A 212 0.96 3.07 -10.24
N THR A 213 1.76 3.76 -9.42
CA THR A 213 1.35 5.05 -8.84
C THR A 213 1.17 6.12 -9.91
N LEU A 214 2.04 6.14 -10.93
CA LEU A 214 1.91 7.07 -12.07
C LEU A 214 0.72 6.73 -12.97
N SER A 215 0.35 5.46 -13.06
CA SER A 215 -0.84 5.02 -13.80
C SER A 215 -2.15 5.30 -13.04
N ILE A 216 -2.08 5.65 -11.76
CA ILE A 216 -3.23 6.06 -10.94
C ILE A 216 -3.43 7.58 -11.04
N GLY A 217 -2.34 8.35 -10.93
CA GLY A 217 -2.35 9.81 -11.08
C GLY A 217 -0.94 10.39 -11.04
N LEU A 218 -0.72 11.47 -11.80
CA LEU A 218 0.61 12.08 -11.91
C LEU A 218 1.01 12.94 -10.71
N GLU A 219 0.12 13.16 -9.74
CA GLU A 219 0.42 13.86 -8.48
C GLU A 219 1.60 13.22 -7.72
N SER A 220 1.80 11.92 -7.91
CA SER A 220 2.91 11.17 -7.31
C SER A 220 4.25 11.29 -8.07
N ILE A 221 4.34 12.12 -9.11
CA ILE A 221 5.53 12.21 -9.98
C ILE A 221 6.80 12.58 -9.23
N ALA A 222 6.71 13.46 -8.23
CA ALA A 222 7.87 13.86 -7.43
C ALA A 222 8.51 12.66 -6.71
N TYR A 223 7.70 11.79 -6.10
CA TYR A 223 8.18 10.60 -5.39
C TYR A 223 8.72 9.54 -6.36
N ALA A 224 8.07 9.38 -7.51
CA ALA A 224 8.53 8.50 -8.58
C ALA A 224 9.93 8.89 -9.08
N LEU A 225 10.13 10.18 -9.38
CA LEU A 225 11.40 10.70 -9.89
C LEU A 225 12.56 10.51 -8.90
N ILE A 226 12.31 10.68 -7.60
CA ILE A 226 13.32 10.41 -6.56
C ILE A 226 13.81 8.97 -6.67
N CYS A 227 12.89 8.00 -6.80
CA CYS A 227 13.26 6.58 -6.88
C CYS A 227 13.91 6.21 -8.22
N VAL A 228 13.43 6.78 -9.33
CA VAL A 228 14.03 6.61 -10.65
C VAL A 228 15.48 7.11 -10.67
N ALA A 229 15.78 8.22 -9.98
CA ALA A 229 17.13 8.74 -9.85
C ALA A 229 18.00 7.95 -8.85
N TRP A 230 17.39 7.46 -7.76
CA TRP A 230 18.08 6.80 -6.66
C TRP A 230 18.92 5.59 -7.09
N TYR A 231 18.35 4.67 -7.88
CA TYR A 231 19.03 3.43 -8.26
C TYR A 231 20.24 3.64 -9.18
N PRO A 232 20.16 4.45 -10.26
CA PRO A 232 21.32 4.82 -11.06
C PRO A 232 22.39 5.57 -10.26
N ILE A 233 22.01 6.52 -9.39
CA ILE A 233 22.95 7.26 -8.56
C ILE A 233 23.70 6.31 -7.62
N LEU A 234 23.00 5.38 -6.96
CA LEU A 234 23.63 4.37 -6.13
C LEU A 234 24.63 3.51 -6.90
N TRP A 235 24.30 3.12 -8.14
CA TRP A 235 25.22 2.38 -9.01
C TRP A 235 26.44 3.21 -9.41
N ILE A 236 26.27 4.49 -9.73
CA ILE A 236 27.39 5.40 -10.05
C ILE A 236 28.35 5.52 -8.84
N ILE A 237 27.81 5.63 -7.62
CA ILE A 237 28.61 5.83 -6.39
C ILE A 237 29.28 4.54 -5.91
N LYS A 238 28.58 3.40 -5.97
CA LYS A 238 29.01 2.12 -5.39
C LYS A 238 29.50 1.10 -6.42
N GLY A 239 29.41 1.43 -7.70
CA GLY A 239 29.84 0.57 -8.80
C GLY A 239 29.03 -0.71 -8.93
N GLN A 240 29.70 -1.76 -9.41
CA GLN A 240 29.08 -3.03 -9.81
C GLN A 240 28.33 -3.75 -8.68
N GLU A 241 28.64 -3.47 -7.40
CA GLU A 241 27.91 -4.02 -6.25
C GLU A 241 26.42 -3.68 -6.29
N ARG A 242 26.05 -2.52 -6.85
CA ARG A 242 24.66 -2.04 -6.92
C ARG A 242 24.01 -2.17 -8.30
N MET A 243 24.71 -2.78 -9.26
CA MET A 243 24.17 -3.08 -10.58
C MET A 243 22.89 -3.94 -10.51
N PRO A 244 22.80 -4.98 -9.66
CA PRO A 244 21.59 -5.81 -9.61
C PRO A 244 20.34 -5.02 -9.24
N GLN A 245 20.41 -4.11 -8.26
CA GLN A 245 19.28 -3.28 -7.86
C GLN A 245 18.82 -2.39 -9.01
N MET A 246 19.75 -1.73 -9.71
CA MET A 246 19.44 -0.89 -10.86
C MET A 246 18.78 -1.70 -11.99
N ALA A 247 19.33 -2.87 -12.31
CA ALA A 247 18.79 -3.74 -13.36
C ALA A 247 17.38 -4.25 -13.01
N TYR A 248 17.16 -4.73 -11.78
CA TYR A 248 15.85 -5.19 -11.34
C TYR A 248 14.84 -4.05 -11.29
N PHE A 249 15.23 -2.86 -10.81
CA PHE A 249 14.37 -1.68 -10.85
C PHE A 249 13.93 -1.33 -12.26
N GLY A 250 14.89 -1.22 -13.19
CA GLY A 250 14.59 -0.92 -14.59
C GLY A 250 13.69 -1.96 -15.24
N LEU A 251 13.93 -3.25 -14.97
CA LEU A 251 13.10 -4.35 -15.48
C LEU A 251 11.67 -4.28 -14.93
N GLY A 252 11.52 -4.07 -13.61
CA GLY A 252 10.21 -3.95 -12.98
C GLY A 252 9.42 -2.75 -13.50
N LEU A 253 10.07 -1.59 -13.59
CA LEU A 253 9.47 -0.37 -14.14
C LEU A 253 9.04 -0.59 -15.60
N PHE A 254 9.92 -1.11 -16.45
CA PHE A 254 9.64 -1.34 -17.86
C PHE A 254 8.49 -2.34 -18.06
N ALA A 255 8.59 -3.52 -17.44
CA ALA A 255 7.59 -4.58 -17.61
C ALA A 255 6.21 -4.14 -17.09
N SER A 256 6.15 -3.51 -15.92
CA SER A 256 4.88 -3.01 -15.36
C SER A 256 4.31 -1.86 -16.16
N THR A 257 5.14 -0.93 -16.66
CA THR A 257 4.68 0.16 -17.53
C THR A 257 4.07 -0.38 -18.81
N LEU A 258 4.69 -1.38 -19.45
CA LEU A 258 4.10 -2.00 -20.65
C LEU A 258 2.74 -2.64 -20.35
N VAL A 259 2.65 -3.45 -19.30
CA VAL A 259 1.40 -4.11 -18.91
C VAL A 259 0.31 -3.09 -18.62
N LEU A 260 0.62 -2.03 -17.86
CA LEU A 260 -0.35 -0.99 -17.50
C LEU A 260 -0.73 -0.12 -18.70
N ALA A 261 0.22 0.22 -19.57
CA ALA A 261 -0.05 0.99 -20.78
C ALA A 261 -1.05 0.26 -21.69
N PHE A 262 -0.82 -1.03 -21.97
CA PHE A 262 -1.72 -1.84 -22.79
C PHE A 262 -3.03 -2.22 -22.09
N GLY A 263 -3.02 -2.33 -20.75
CA GLY A 263 -4.21 -2.66 -19.98
C GLY A 263 -5.16 -1.48 -19.78
N LEU A 264 -4.64 -0.26 -19.64
CA LEU A 264 -5.41 0.91 -19.24
C LEU A 264 -5.78 1.86 -20.37
N HIS A 265 -5.05 1.82 -21.49
CA HIS A 265 -5.31 2.74 -22.60
C HIS A 265 -6.01 2.01 -23.76
N ALA A 266 -7.02 2.64 -24.34
CA ALA A 266 -7.62 2.14 -25.57
C ALA A 266 -6.57 2.18 -26.69
N PRO A 267 -6.51 1.17 -27.57
CA PRO A 267 -5.53 1.11 -28.66
C PRO A 267 -5.56 2.34 -29.60
N ALA A 268 -6.68 3.05 -29.67
CA ALA A 268 -6.90 4.18 -30.56
C ALA A 268 -6.56 5.56 -29.96
N SER A 269 -6.39 5.70 -28.64
CA SER A 269 -6.21 7.00 -27.96
C SER A 269 -4.76 7.30 -27.56
N GLY A 270 -3.82 6.36 -27.69
CA GLY A 270 -2.44 6.50 -27.22
C GLY A 270 -1.56 7.52 -27.97
N PHE A 271 -2.07 8.21 -29.00
CA PHE A 271 -1.30 9.15 -29.83
C PHE A 271 -1.84 10.59 -29.83
N SER A 272 -2.91 10.89 -29.09
CA SER A 272 -3.39 12.27 -28.95
C SER A 272 -2.65 12.99 -27.83
N ALA A 273 -2.09 14.17 -28.12
CA ALA A 273 -1.59 15.05 -27.08
C ALA A 273 -2.77 15.57 -26.25
N ALA A 274 -2.86 15.12 -25.00
CA ALA A 274 -3.78 15.68 -24.02
C ALA A 274 -2.99 16.56 -23.05
N CYS A 275 -3.56 17.71 -22.70
CA CYS A 275 -3.07 18.48 -21.56
C CYS A 275 -3.60 17.81 -20.31
N ASP A 276 -2.72 17.20 -19.51
CA ASP A 276 -3.09 16.83 -18.15
C ASP A 276 -3.24 18.14 -17.35
N VAL A 277 -4.46 18.44 -16.90
CA VAL A 277 -4.68 19.51 -15.93
C VAL A 277 -4.35 18.90 -14.58
N PHE A 278 -3.08 18.99 -14.20
CA PHE A 278 -2.64 18.71 -12.84
C PHE A 278 -3.55 19.49 -11.86
N SER A 279 -4.20 18.75 -10.96
CA SER A 279 -5.03 19.30 -9.88
C SER A 279 -4.18 19.70 -8.67
#